data_AF-A0A239PX17-F1
#
_entry.id   AF-A0A239PX17-F1
#
_cell.length_a   1.000
_cell.length_b   1.000
_cell.length_c   1.000
_cell.angle_alpha   90.00
_cell.angle_beta   90.00
_cell.angle_gamma   90.00
#
_symmetry.space_group_name_H-M   'P 1'
#
loop_
_entity.id
_entity.type
_entity.pdbx_description
1 polymer ?
#
loop_
_entity_poly.entity_id
_entity_poly.type
_entity_poly.pdbx_seq_one_letter_code
_entity_poly.pdbx_strand_id
1 'polypeptide(L)'
;MTNAELWLFSAVLAQIALTAVLYLALVRARFSVPKAELRPEMAYDQAAWPTKARQVSNAVISQFELPVLFYAGALFAFVLGAASWTLVALAWAFVATRVVHAVIHTGKNVIMPRFFIFLAGFLLLIAFWIALAVRALGA
;
A
#
# COMPACT_ATOMS: atom_id res chain seq x y z
N MET A 1 -7.77 -15.09 -19.69
CA MET A 1 -6.73 -14.77 -18.70
C MET A 1 -6.16 -16.05 -18.14
N THR A 2 -4.84 -16.16 -18.02
CA THR A 2 -4.17 -17.30 -17.39
C THR A 2 -4.39 -17.30 -15.87
N ASN A 3 -4.14 -18.42 -15.19
CA ASN A 3 -4.22 -18.46 -13.72
C ASN A 3 -3.26 -17.45 -13.07
N ALA A 4 -2.04 -17.31 -13.61
CA ALA A 4 -1.06 -16.35 -13.08
C ALA A 4 -1.55 -14.90 -13.22
N GLU A 5 -2.17 -14.55 -14.35
CA GLU A 5 -2.80 -13.24 -14.57
C GLU A 5 -3.90 -12.96 -13.55
N LEU A 6 -4.79 -13.93 -13.30
CA LEU A 6 -5.86 -13.80 -12.31
C LEU A 6 -5.30 -13.56 -10.90
N TRP A 7 -4.28 -14.31 -10.48
CA TRP A 7 -3.68 -14.15 -9.16
C TRP A 7 -2.88 -12.85 -9.00
N LEU A 8 -2.26 -12.36 -10.06
CA LEU A 8 -1.60 -11.06 -10.06
C LEU A 8 -2.62 -9.93 -9.96
N PHE A 9 -3.73 -10.03 -10.69
CA PHE A 9 -4.83 -9.07 -10.61
C PHE A 9 -5.46 -9.06 -9.20
N SER A 10 -5.63 -10.24 -8.59
CA SER A 10 -6.11 -10.34 -7.21
C SER A 10 -5.18 -9.64 -6.20
N ALA A 11 -3.86 -9.66 -6.41
CA ALA A 11 -2.93 -8.90 -5.57
C ALA A 11 -3.13 -7.39 -5.73
N VAL A 12 -3.38 -6.91 -6.96
CA VAL A 12 -3.76 -5.51 -7.22
C VAL A 12 -5.04 -5.14 -6.48
N LEU A 13 -6.09 -5.98 -6.58
CA LEU A 13 -7.34 -5.76 -5.86
C LEU A 13 -7.17 -5.75 -4.35
N ALA A 14 -6.35 -6.65 -3.80
CA ALA A 14 -6.06 -6.69 -2.36
C ALA A 14 -5.38 -5.41 -1.88
N GLN A 15 -4.46 -4.86 -2.67
CA GLN A 15 -3.79 -3.59 -2.35
C GLN A 15 -4.76 -2.40 -2.42
N ILE A 16 -5.66 -2.36 -3.42
CA ILE A 16 -6.73 -1.36 -3.52
C ILE A 16 -7.68 -1.45 -2.32
N ALA A 17 -8.07 -2.68 -1.94
CA ALA A 17 -8.93 -2.92 -0.79
C ALA A 17 -8.29 -2.43 0.51
N LEU A 18 -6.98 -2.64 0.71
CA LEU A 18 -6.24 -2.08 1.84
C LEU A 18 -6.31 -0.54 1.86
N THR A 19 -6.08 0.12 0.71
CA THR A 19 -6.20 1.58 0.60
C THR A 19 -7.61 2.05 0.96
N ALA A 20 -8.65 1.38 0.46
CA ALA A 20 -10.05 1.70 0.77
C ALA A 20 -10.36 1.54 2.26
N VAL A 21 -9.91 0.45 2.89
CA VAL A 21 -10.07 0.23 4.34
C VAL A 21 -9.42 1.36 5.15
N LEU A 22 -8.22 1.82 4.76
CA LEU A 22 -7.54 2.91 5.44
C LEU A 22 -8.24 4.26 5.25
N TYR A 23 -8.82 4.54 4.08
CA TYR A 23 -9.67 5.72 3.91
C TYR A 23 -10.91 5.67 4.79
N LEU A 24 -11.59 4.52 4.86
CA LEU A 24 -12.73 4.34 5.75
C LEU A 24 -12.33 4.51 7.22
N ALA A 25 -11.14 4.05 7.61
CA ALA A 25 -10.60 4.29 8.95
C ALA A 25 -10.28 5.78 9.19
N LEU A 26 -9.77 6.49 8.18
CA LEU A 26 -9.49 7.92 8.25
C LEU A 26 -10.77 8.73 8.43
N VAL A 27 -11.80 8.42 7.65
CA VAL A 27 -13.13 9.01 7.78
C VAL A 27 -13.63 8.79 9.21
N ARG A 28 -13.66 7.55 9.72
CA ARG A 28 -14.08 7.28 11.09
C ARG A 28 -13.30 8.08 12.14
N ALA A 29 -11.97 8.17 12.01
CA ALA A 29 -11.12 8.90 12.95
C ALA A 29 -11.32 10.43 12.91
N ARG A 30 -11.73 10.97 11.75
CA ARG A 30 -12.04 12.41 11.62
C ARG A 30 -13.45 12.71 12.12
N PHE A 31 -14.42 11.85 11.84
CA PHE A 31 -15.81 12.02 12.29
C PHE A 31 -16.01 11.76 13.79
N SER A 32 -15.06 11.09 14.46
CA SER A 32 -15.08 10.98 15.92
C SER A 32 -14.73 12.29 16.65
N VAL A 33 -14.24 13.32 15.93
CA VAL A 33 -13.97 14.63 16.51
C VAL A 33 -15.29 15.39 16.68
N PRO A 34 -15.64 15.86 17.89
CA PRO A 34 -16.85 16.64 18.11
C PRO A 34 -16.88 17.90 17.23
N LYS A 35 -18.07 18.26 16.72
CA LYS A 35 -18.22 19.46 15.87
C LYS A 35 -17.73 20.75 16.55
N ALA A 36 -17.87 20.84 17.88
CA ALA A 36 -17.42 21.99 18.66
C ALA A 36 -15.89 22.14 18.72
N GLU A 37 -15.15 21.06 18.47
CA GLU A 37 -13.68 21.06 18.43
C GLU A 37 -13.12 21.28 17.02
N LEU A 38 -13.99 21.35 16.00
CA LEU A 38 -13.57 21.62 14.63
C LEU A 38 -13.13 23.08 14.50
N ARG A 39 -11.91 23.25 14.00
CA ARG A 39 -11.30 24.56 13.79
C ARG A 39 -10.94 24.73 12.31
N PRO A 40 -11.04 25.94 11.73
CA PRO A 40 -10.75 26.17 10.31
C PRO A 40 -9.38 25.65 9.86
N GLU A 41 -8.37 25.75 10.73
CA GLU A 41 -7.01 25.26 10.47
C GLU A 41 -6.95 23.75 10.21
N MET A 42 -7.87 22.95 10.76
CA MET A 42 -7.91 21.50 10.50
C MET A 42 -8.16 21.15 9.03
N ALA A 43 -8.66 22.09 8.22
CA ALA A 43 -8.88 21.90 6.79
C ALA A 43 -7.57 21.83 5.99
N TYR A 44 -6.49 22.47 6.45
CA TYR A 44 -5.23 22.57 5.73
C TYR A 44 -4.00 22.18 6.55
N ASP A 45 -4.07 22.23 7.88
CA ASP A 45 -3.01 21.79 8.78
C ASP A 45 -3.32 20.39 9.34
N GLN A 46 -2.56 19.39 8.88
CA GLN A 46 -2.67 18.03 9.40
C GLN A 46 -2.25 17.93 10.86
N ALA A 47 -1.38 18.82 11.37
CA ALA A 47 -0.94 18.80 12.76
C ALA A 47 -2.05 19.17 13.74
N ALA A 48 -3.08 19.91 13.28
CA ALA A 48 -4.24 20.30 14.08
C ALA A 48 -5.18 19.12 14.42
N TRP A 49 -5.05 17.98 13.74
CA TRP A 49 -5.86 16.78 14.01
C TRP A 49 -5.35 15.97 15.21
N PRO A 50 -6.23 15.25 15.94
CA PRO A 50 -5.81 14.32 16.98
C PRO A 50 -4.84 13.26 16.46
N THR A 51 -3.97 12.76 17.34
CA THR A 51 -2.91 11.80 17.01
C THR A 51 -3.41 10.58 16.24
N LYS A 52 -4.57 10.02 16.58
CA LYS A 52 -5.14 8.88 15.87
C LYS A 52 -5.48 9.20 14.41
N ALA A 53 -6.12 10.34 14.15
CA ALA A 53 -6.45 10.78 12.79
C ALA A 53 -5.18 11.04 11.98
N ARG A 54 -4.13 11.62 12.59
CA ARG A 54 -2.82 11.81 11.96
C ARG A 54 -2.14 10.49 11.60
N GLN A 55 -2.12 9.52 12.51
CA GLN A 55 -1.57 8.19 12.27
C GLN A 55 -2.27 7.50 11.08
N VAL A 56 -3.61 7.52 11.06
CA VAL A 56 -4.35 6.89 9.95
C VAL A 56 -4.14 7.66 8.63
N SER A 57 -4.07 9.00 8.67
CA SER A 57 -3.75 9.83 7.51
C SER A 57 -2.39 9.47 6.90
N ASN A 58 -1.36 9.35 7.75
CA ASN A 58 -0.02 8.94 7.32
C ASN A 58 -0.01 7.49 6.75
N ALA A 59 -0.82 6.59 7.32
CA ALA A 59 -0.96 5.24 6.79
C ALA A 59 -1.60 5.22 5.39
N VAL A 60 -2.58 6.11 5.14
CA VAL A 60 -3.19 6.33 3.80
C VAL A 60 -2.14 6.86 2.82
N ILE A 61 -1.41 7.91 3.19
CA ILE A 61 -0.37 8.52 2.34
C ILE A 61 0.68 7.47 1.92
N SER A 62 1.10 6.61 2.85
CA SER A 62 2.07 5.55 2.54
C SER A 62 1.56 4.52 1.52
N GLN A 63 0.24 4.37 1.33
CA GLN A 63 -0.30 3.51 0.27
C GLN A 63 -0.15 4.12 -1.14
N PHE A 64 0.25 5.38 -1.26
CA PHE A 64 0.49 6.06 -2.53
C PHE A 64 1.98 6.23 -2.87
N GLU A 65 2.86 5.65 -2.06
CA GLU A 65 4.31 5.63 -2.31
C GLU A 65 4.67 4.38 -3.13
N LEU A 66 5.16 3.32 -2.47
CA LEU A 66 5.55 2.06 -3.12
C LEU A 66 4.42 1.39 -3.91
N PRO A 67 3.15 1.39 -3.47
CA PRO A 67 2.09 0.71 -4.21
C PRO A 67 1.81 1.30 -5.59
N VAL A 68 2.11 2.59 -5.83
CA VAL A 68 1.97 3.18 -7.17
C VAL A 68 2.93 2.52 -8.16
N LEU A 69 4.17 2.28 -7.74
CA LEU A 69 5.15 1.55 -8.53
C LEU A 69 4.75 0.07 -8.72
N PHE A 70 4.10 -0.54 -7.73
CA PHE A 70 3.54 -1.88 -7.87
C PHE A 70 2.42 -1.94 -8.92
N TYR A 71 1.45 -1.01 -8.86
CA TYR A 71 0.37 -0.94 -9.84
C TYR A 71 0.90 -0.75 -11.26
N ALA A 72 1.89 0.12 -11.45
CA ALA A 72 2.55 0.30 -12.74
C ALA A 72 3.24 -1.00 -13.21
N GLY A 73 4.01 -1.66 -12.34
CA GLY A 73 4.67 -2.91 -12.68
C GLY A 73 3.69 -4.03 -13.02
N ALA A 74 2.60 -4.17 -12.27
CA ALA A 74 1.54 -5.13 -12.57
C ALA A 74 0.90 -4.84 -13.93
N LEU A 75 0.60 -3.57 -14.25
CA LEU A 75 0.06 -3.18 -15.55
C LEU A 75 1.01 -3.53 -16.69
N PHE A 76 2.31 -3.23 -16.55
CA PHE A 76 3.31 -3.64 -17.54
C PHE A 76 3.37 -5.16 -17.70
N ALA A 77 3.28 -5.92 -16.61
CA ALA A 77 3.23 -7.38 -16.68
C ALA A 77 2.04 -7.91 -17.50
N PHE A 78 0.87 -7.25 -17.42
CA PHE A 78 -0.28 -7.57 -18.26
C PHE A 78 -0.07 -7.17 -19.72
N VAL A 79 0.37 -5.93 -19.97
CA VAL A 79 0.53 -5.40 -21.34
C VAL A 79 1.60 -6.16 -22.13
N LEU A 80 2.69 -6.55 -21.46
CA LEU A 80 3.80 -7.28 -22.08
C LEU A 80 3.55 -8.80 -22.12
N GLY A 81 2.41 -9.30 -21.62
CA GLY A 81 2.16 -10.75 -21.50
C GLY A 81 3.16 -11.46 -20.58
N ALA A 82 3.83 -10.72 -19.70
CA ALA A 82 4.93 -11.21 -18.86
C ALA A 82 4.46 -11.78 -17.50
N ALA A 83 3.15 -11.82 -17.25
CA ALA A 83 2.59 -12.40 -16.03
C ALA A 83 3.12 -13.83 -15.77
N SER A 84 3.52 -14.10 -14.52
CA SER A 84 4.13 -15.36 -14.12
C SER A 84 3.93 -15.65 -12.64
N TRP A 85 4.07 -16.92 -12.25
CA TRP A 85 3.98 -17.32 -10.84
C TRP A 85 5.05 -16.66 -9.95
N THR A 86 6.23 -16.36 -10.51
CA THR A 86 7.26 -15.58 -9.80
C THR A 86 6.77 -14.17 -9.47
N LEU A 87 6.17 -13.48 -10.44
CA LEU A 87 5.59 -12.15 -10.21
C LEU A 87 4.42 -12.20 -9.24
N VAL A 88 3.57 -13.24 -9.32
CA VAL A 88 2.46 -13.47 -8.38
C VAL A 88 3.00 -13.61 -6.95
N ALA A 89 4.00 -14.45 -6.73
CA ALA A 89 4.57 -14.67 -5.40
C ALA A 89 5.16 -13.38 -4.80
N LEU A 90 5.91 -12.62 -5.60
CA LEU A 90 6.50 -11.34 -5.19
C LEU A 90 5.41 -10.28 -4.91
N ALA A 91 4.36 -10.23 -5.73
CA ALA A 91 3.23 -9.32 -5.54
C ALA A 91 2.49 -9.60 -4.23
N TRP A 92 2.15 -10.86 -3.94
CA TRP A 92 1.46 -11.21 -2.70
C TRP A 92 2.33 -11.01 -1.46
N ALA A 93 3.62 -11.32 -1.54
CA ALA A 93 4.57 -11.00 -0.47
C ALA A 93 4.62 -9.48 -0.22
N PHE A 94 4.69 -8.67 -1.29
CA PHE A 94 4.63 -7.22 -1.19
C PHE A 94 3.35 -6.74 -0.49
N VAL A 95 2.17 -7.19 -0.96
CA VAL A 95 0.88 -6.84 -0.35
C VAL A 95 0.82 -7.22 1.13
N ALA A 96 1.33 -8.40 1.51
CA ALA A 96 1.42 -8.80 2.91
C ALA A 96 2.23 -7.82 3.76
N THR A 97 3.37 -7.33 3.26
CA THR A 97 4.14 -6.28 3.96
C THR A 97 3.36 -4.98 4.10
N ARG A 98 2.48 -4.65 3.15
CA ARG A 98 1.65 -3.43 3.21
C ARG A 98 0.57 -3.54 4.27
N VAL A 99 -0.07 -4.70 4.39
CA VAL A 99 -1.02 -4.98 5.47
C VAL A 99 -0.34 -4.85 6.83
N VAL A 100 0.82 -5.51 7.02
CA VAL A 100 1.56 -5.46 8.30
C VAL A 100 2.02 -4.02 8.61
N HIS A 101 2.55 -3.30 7.62
CA HIS A 101 2.95 -1.92 7.80
C HIS A 101 1.79 -1.02 8.19
N ALA A 102 0.63 -1.16 7.54
CA ALA A 102 -0.58 -0.41 7.87
C ALA A 102 -1.09 -0.69 9.30
N VAL A 103 -1.04 -1.96 9.74
CA VAL A 103 -1.39 -2.35 11.12
C VAL A 103 -0.44 -1.72 12.14
N ILE A 104 0.87 -1.73 11.88
CA ILE A 104 1.86 -1.09 12.77
C ILE A 104 1.61 0.43 12.81
N HIS A 105 1.38 1.05 11.66
CA HIS A 105 1.20 2.49 11.52
C HIS A 105 -0.06 2.99 12.24
N THR A 106 -1.16 2.24 12.13
CA THR A 106 -2.44 2.59 12.75
C THR A 106 -2.55 2.10 14.20
N GLY A 107 -1.68 1.20 14.65
CA GLY A 107 -1.62 0.67 16.01
C GLY A 107 -0.61 1.41 16.90
N LYS A 108 0.40 0.68 17.40
CA LYS A 108 1.43 1.21 18.33
C LYS A 108 2.40 2.22 17.69
N ASN A 109 2.50 2.21 16.35
CA ASN A 109 3.36 3.10 15.57
C ASN A 109 4.83 3.16 16.05
N VAL A 110 5.41 1.99 16.37
CA VAL A 110 6.81 1.88 16.79
C VAL A 110 7.72 2.04 15.57
N ILE A 111 8.72 2.92 15.69
CA ILE A 111 9.55 3.36 14.56
C ILE A 111 10.34 2.21 13.92
N MET A 112 11.06 1.41 14.72
CA MET A 112 11.95 0.37 14.18
C MET A 112 11.20 -0.77 13.45
N PRO A 113 10.14 -1.39 14.01
CA PRO A 113 9.36 -2.39 13.28
C PRO A 113 8.74 -1.84 11.98
N ARG A 114 8.27 -0.58 12.02
CA ARG A 114 7.73 0.10 10.85
C ARG A 114 8.77 0.27 9.75
N PHE A 115 10.00 0.64 10.12
CA PHE A 115 11.10 0.78 9.16
C PHE A 115 11.47 -0.56 8.51
N PHE A 116 11.66 -1.63 9.30
CA PHE A 116 12.04 -2.93 8.75
C PHE A 116 10.98 -3.52 7.83
N ILE A 117 9.69 -3.39 8.15
CA ILE A 117 8.63 -3.90 7.27
C ILE A 117 8.47 -3.03 6.00
N PHE A 118 8.76 -1.73 6.08
CA PHE A 118 8.85 -0.88 4.90
C PHE A 118 10.00 -1.32 4.01
N LEU A 119 11.20 -1.53 4.57
CA LEU A 119 12.37 -1.97 3.84
C LEU A 119 12.15 -3.35 3.17
N ALA A 120 11.53 -4.29 3.87
CA ALA A 120 11.17 -5.59 3.30
C ALA A 120 10.23 -5.42 2.08
N GLY A 121 9.19 -4.59 2.21
CA GLY A 121 8.29 -4.28 1.09
C GLY A 121 9.00 -3.61 -0.08
N PHE A 122 9.90 -2.67 0.20
CA PHE A 122 10.72 -2.02 -0.82
C PHE A 122 11.59 -3.03 -1.58
N LEU A 123 12.31 -3.91 -0.89
CA LEU A 123 13.15 -4.92 -1.52
C LEU A 123 12.34 -5.93 -2.35
N LEU A 124 11.16 -6.34 -1.87
CA LEU A 124 10.25 -7.21 -2.63
C LEU A 124 9.76 -6.54 -3.91
N LEU A 125 9.45 -5.25 -3.86
CA LEU A 125 9.04 -4.48 -5.03
C LEU A 125 10.16 -4.32 -6.05
N ILE A 126 11.40 -4.09 -5.59
CA ILE A 126 12.58 -4.06 -6.48
C ILE A 126 12.78 -5.42 -7.14
N ALA A 127 12.68 -6.51 -6.37
CA ALA A 127 12.75 -7.87 -6.92
C ALA A 127 11.64 -8.14 -7.94
N PHE A 128 10.42 -7.64 -7.71
CA PHE A 128 9.30 -7.73 -8.66
C PHE A 128 9.65 -7.06 -9.99
N TRP A 129 10.19 -5.84 -9.96
CA TRP A 129 10.59 -5.11 -11.16
C TRP A 129 11.74 -5.78 -11.91
N ILE A 130 12.74 -6.30 -11.19
CA ILE A 130 13.84 -7.06 -11.81
C ILE A 130 13.30 -8.32 -12.49
N ALA A 131 12.46 -9.09 -11.81
CA ALA A 131 11.85 -10.30 -12.37
C ALA A 131 10.98 -9.99 -13.60
N LEU A 132 10.25 -8.87 -13.58
CA LEU A 132 9.47 -8.40 -14.72
C LEU A 132 10.38 -8.03 -15.89
N ALA A 133 11.44 -7.25 -15.65
CA ALA A 133 12.38 -6.84 -16.69
C ALA A 133 13.07 -8.05 -17.33
N VAL A 134 13.58 -9.00 -16.53
CA VAL A 134 14.19 -10.24 -17.03
C VAL A 134 13.21 -11.01 -17.91
N ARG A 135 11.96 -11.13 -17.49
CA ARG A 135 10.94 -11.87 -18.23
C ARG A 135 10.48 -11.15 -19.49
N ALA A 136 10.37 -9.83 -19.46
CA ALA A 136 9.97 -9.03 -20.62
C ALA A 136 11.06 -8.92 -21.68
N LEU A 137 12.34 -8.88 -21.28
CA LEU A 137 13.48 -8.76 -22.20
C LEU A 137 14.00 -10.11 -22.69
N GLY A 138 13.72 -11.20 -21.97
CA GLY A 138 14.11 -12.56 -22.34
C GLY A 138 13.00 -13.36 -23.03
N ALA A 139 11.82 -12.77 -23.25
CA ALA A 139 10.70 -13.36 -23.99
C ALA A 139 10.74 -12.97 -25.46
#